data_AF-A0A6J4QUM4-F1
#
_entry.id   AF-A0A6J4QUM4-F1
#
_cell.length_a   1.000
_cell.length_b   1.000
_cell.length_c   1.000
_cell.angle_alpha   90.00
_cell.angle_beta   90.00
_cell.angle_gamma   90.00
#
_symmetry.space_group_name_H-M   'P 1'
#
loop_
_entity.id
_entity.type
_entity.pdbx_description
1 polymer ?
#
loop_
_entity_poly.entity_id
_entity_poly.type
_entity_poly.pdbx_seq_one_letter_code
_entity_poly.pdbx_strand_id
1 'polypeptide(L)'
;MQTIVGLVAGGTGVTLVPASLRNLRRKGVAYKSVHGLSPTVELGVIWRPDDPRVVLDSFLRVTREGFRGEARWTSISRKDIGRSATSPNEHSGRWLARST
;
A
#
# COMPACT_ATOMS: atom_id res chain seq x y z
N MET A 1 18.16 -6.53 3.06
CA MET A 1 18.23 -7.33 1.82
C MET A 1 17.02 -6.99 0.96
N GLN A 2 17.23 -6.33 -0.17
CA GLN A 2 16.19 -5.95 -1.14
C GLN A 2 16.36 -6.81 -2.40
N THR A 3 15.87 -8.05 -2.33
CA THR A 3 16.22 -9.13 -3.27
C THR A 3 16.02 -8.75 -4.73
N ILE A 4 14.86 -8.22 -5.10
CA ILE A 4 14.54 -7.94 -6.50
C ILE A 4 15.34 -6.78 -7.11
N VAL A 5 15.62 -5.72 -6.33
CA VAL A 5 16.50 -4.62 -6.76
C VAL A 5 17.95 -5.09 -6.86
N GLY A 6 18.36 -6.04 -6.01
CA GLY A 6 19.65 -6.70 -6.08
C GLY A 6 19.83 -7.48 -7.38
N LEU A 7 18.80 -8.19 -7.85
CA LEU A 7 18.82 -8.91 -9.13
C LEU A 7 18.95 -7.94 -10.32
N VAL A 8 18.23 -6.82 -10.31
CA VAL A 8 18.37 -5.77 -11.33
C VAL A 8 19.79 -5.21 -11.35
N ALA A 9 20.37 -4.92 -10.18
CA ALA A 9 21.76 -4.47 -10.08
C ALA A 9 22.78 -5.51 -10.59
N GLY A 10 22.44 -6.80 -10.52
CA GLY A 10 23.21 -7.92 -11.07
C GLY A 10 23.00 -8.17 -12.57
N GLY A 11 22.17 -7.38 -13.26
CA GLY A 11 21.95 -7.47 -14.70
C GLY A 11 20.82 -8.41 -15.13
N THR A 12 19.98 -8.90 -14.21
CA THR A 12 18.90 -9.86 -14.54
C THR A 12 17.74 -9.24 -15.34
N GLY A 13 17.64 -7.91 -15.42
CA GLY A 13 16.61 -7.23 -16.23
C GLY A 13 16.04 -5.97 -15.57
N VAL A 14 14.73 -5.76 -15.71
CA VAL A 14 13.99 -4.62 -15.13
C VAL A 14 12.82 -5.10 -14.26
N THR A 15 12.37 -4.27 -13.32
CA THR A 15 11.22 -4.58 -12.45
C THR A 15 10.41 -3.33 -12.14
N LEU A 16 9.10 -3.49 -11.93
CA LEU A 16 8.26 -2.47 -11.32
C LEU A 16 8.48 -2.48 -9.81
N VAL A 17 8.50 -1.30 -9.20
CA VAL A 17 8.63 -1.12 -7.75
C VAL A 17 7.69 -0.01 -7.26
N PRO A 18 7.20 -0.09 -6.01
CA PRO A 18 6.57 1.04 -5.36
C PRO A 18 7.48 2.28 -5.36
N ALA A 19 6.89 3.47 -5.50
CA ALA A 19 7.64 4.72 -5.57
C ALA A 19 8.53 4.98 -4.33
N SER A 20 8.17 4.43 -3.16
CA SER A 20 8.95 4.54 -1.92
C SER A 20 10.35 3.91 -2.03
N LEU A 21 10.55 2.93 -2.91
CA LEU A 21 11.86 2.31 -3.12
C LEU A 21 12.85 3.22 -3.85
N ARG A 22 12.41 4.34 -4.45
CA ARG A 22 13.32 5.31 -5.07
C ARG A 22 14.33 5.90 -4.08
N ASN A 23 13.99 5.93 -2.80
CA ASN A 23 14.89 6.40 -1.73
C ASN A 23 16.05 5.42 -1.47
N LEU A 24 15.95 4.19 -1.97
CA LEU A 24 16.99 3.18 -1.84
C LEU A 24 17.99 3.28 -3.00
N ARG A 25 19.15 3.89 -2.73
CA ARG A 25 20.21 4.02 -3.74
C ARG A 25 21.01 2.71 -3.83
N ARG A 26 21.00 2.08 -5.01
CA ARG A 26 21.86 0.94 -5.33
C ARG A 26 22.69 1.26 -6.57
N LYS A 27 24.02 1.13 -6.46
CA LYS A 27 24.92 1.25 -7.62
C LYS A 27 24.47 0.27 -8.71
N GLY A 28 24.40 0.74 -9.95
CA GLY A 28 23.96 -0.05 -11.10
C GLY A 28 22.45 -0.06 -11.34
N VAL A 29 21.65 0.69 -10.56
CA VAL A 29 20.19 0.77 -10.74
C VAL A 29 19.77 2.22 -11.01
N ALA A 30 18.92 2.41 -12.02
CA ALA A 30 18.23 3.66 -12.29
C ALA A 30 16.73 3.47 -12.10
N TYR A 31 16.09 4.35 -11.32
CA TYR A 31 14.64 4.37 -11.16
C TYR A 31 14.02 5.36 -12.14
N LYS A 32 13.06 4.91 -12.95
CA LYS A 32 12.35 5.72 -13.93
C LYS A 32 10.84 5.64 -13.69
N SER A 33 10.15 6.78 -13.85
CA SER A 33 8.68 6.80 -13.90
C SER A 33 8.21 6.15 -15.20
N VAL A 34 7.13 5.37 -15.13
CA VAL A 34 6.52 4.75 -16.32
C VAL A 34 5.23 5.48 -16.63
N HIS A 35 5.14 6.08 -17.82
CA HIS A 35 3.95 6.79 -18.28
C HIS A 35 2.90 5.81 -18.82
N GLY A 36 1.61 6.14 -18.64
CA GLY A 36 0.50 5.30 -19.09
C GLY A 36 0.22 4.09 -18.20
N LEU A 37 0.98 3.90 -17.12
CA LEU A 37 0.74 2.90 -16.10
C LEU A 37 0.37 3.59 -14.78
N SER A 38 -0.75 3.17 -14.18
CA SER A 38 -1.18 3.61 -12.84
C SER A 38 -1.36 2.44 -11.87
N PRO A 39 -0.37 1.53 -11.71
CA PRO A 39 -0.46 0.46 -10.75
C PRO A 39 -0.43 1.04 -9.34
N THR A 40 -1.49 0.77 -8.59
CA THR A 40 -1.60 1.16 -7.18
C THR A 40 -1.13 0.01 -6.31
N VAL A 41 -0.42 0.34 -5.23
CA VAL A 41 -0.09 -0.62 -4.18
C VAL A 41 -0.95 -0.27 -2.98
N GLU A 42 -1.70 -1.25 -2.48
CA GLU A 42 -2.46 -1.08 -1.25
C GLU A 42 -1.52 -1.13 -0.05
N LEU A 43 -1.69 -0.17 0.87
CA LEU A 43 -0.96 -0.14 2.14
C LEU A 43 -1.97 -0.13 3.28
N GLY A 44 -1.88 -1.15 4.13
CA GLY A 44 -2.74 -1.33 5.30
C GLY A 44 -1.96 -1.30 6.61
N VAL A 45 -2.64 -0.98 7.70
CA VAL A 45 -2.15 -1.13 9.08
C VAL A 45 -3.01 -2.18 9.77
N ILE A 46 -2.38 -3.14 10.45
CA ILE A 46 -3.05 -4.24 11.15
C ILE A 46 -2.50 -4.32 12.57
N TRP A 47 -3.40 -4.45 13.55
CA TRP A 47 -3.08 -4.56 14.98
C TRP A 47 -4.00 -5.60 15.65
N ARG A 48 -3.66 -6.04 16.87
CA ARG A 48 -4.54 -6.94 17.63
C ARG A 48 -5.63 -6.13 18.35
N PRO A 49 -6.87 -6.63 18.46
CA PRO A 49 -7.94 -5.91 19.17
C PRO A 49 -7.60 -5.58 20.64
N ASP A 50 -6.78 -6.41 21.27
CA ASP A 50 -6.45 -6.34 22.70
C ASP A 50 -5.12 -5.60 22.99
N ASP A 51 -4.52 -4.95 21.99
CA ASP A 51 -3.26 -4.20 22.19
C ASP A 51 -3.46 -2.93 23.05
N PRO A 52 -2.49 -2.58 23.92
CA PRO A 52 -2.54 -1.36 24.72
C PRO A 52 -2.69 -0.10 23.84
N ARG A 53 -3.71 0.70 24.13
CA ARG A 53 -4.21 1.71 23.18
C ARG A 53 -3.36 2.98 23.06
N VAL A 54 -2.52 3.32 24.03
CA VAL A 54 -1.84 4.64 24.04
C VAL A 54 -0.91 4.85 22.83
N VAL A 55 -0.04 3.89 22.54
CA VAL A 55 0.88 3.97 21.40
C VAL A 55 0.14 3.73 20.09
N LEU A 56 -0.81 2.78 20.08
CA LEU A 56 -1.62 2.46 18.91
C LEU A 56 -2.46 3.66 18.45
N ASP A 57 -3.17 4.32 19.35
CA ASP A 57 -4.01 5.49 19.04
C ASP A 57 -3.16 6.64 18.49
N SER A 58 -1.98 6.86 19.09
CA SER A 58 -1.02 7.87 18.61
C SER A 58 -0.51 7.54 17.20
N PHE A 59 -0.14 6.27 16.95
CA PHE A 59 0.32 5.82 15.64
C PHE A 59 -0.76 5.90 14.57
N LEU A 60 -1.99 5.47 14.88
CA LEU A 60 -3.13 5.56 13.97
C LEU A 60 -3.47 7.02 13.65
N ARG A 61 -3.36 7.92 14.63
CA ARG A 61 -3.55 9.36 14.42
C ARG A 61 -2.52 9.91 13.42
N VAL A 62 -1.22 9.69 13.66
CA VAL A 62 -0.15 10.16 12.76
C VAL A 62 -0.29 9.57 11.36
N THR A 63 -0.65 8.28 11.27
CA THR A 63 -0.86 7.62 9.99
C THR A 63 -2.03 8.26 9.22
N ARG A 64 -3.18 8.48 9.86
CA ARG A 64 -4.33 9.16 9.21
C ARG A 64 -4.00 10.57 8.74
N GLU A 65 -3.24 11.33 9.53
CA GLU A 65 -2.78 12.68 9.16
C GLU A 65 -1.82 12.64 7.96
N GLY A 66 -0.86 11.71 7.94
CA GLY A 66 0.16 11.59 6.89
C GLY A 66 -0.37 11.09 5.54
N PHE A 67 -1.47 10.32 5.54
CA PHE A 67 -2.09 9.76 4.32
C PHE A 67 -3.29 10.58 3.80
N ARG A 68 -3.45 11.84 4.22
CA ARG A 68 -4.63 12.69 3.91
C ARG A 68 -4.74 13.15 2.45
N GLY A 69 -3.88 12.68 1.54
CA GLY A 69 -3.99 12.91 0.09
C GLY A 69 -4.24 11.59 -0.65
N GLU A 70 -5.33 11.50 -1.42
CA GLU A 70 -5.72 10.39 -2.32
C GLU A 70 -6.00 9.01 -1.67
N ALA A 71 -5.54 8.73 -0.44
CA ALA A 71 -5.74 7.43 0.19
C ALA A 71 -7.16 7.29 0.77
N ARG A 72 -7.99 6.45 0.14
CA ARG A 72 -9.30 6.07 0.68
C ARG A 72 -9.10 5.18 1.92
N TRP A 73 -9.16 5.79 3.10
CA TRP A 73 -9.11 5.04 4.37
C TRP A 73 -10.33 4.13 4.46
N THR A 74 -10.11 2.82 4.46
CA THR A 74 -11.17 1.82 4.63
C THR A 74 -10.81 0.91 5.79
N SER A 75 -11.74 0.73 6.73
CA SER A 75 -11.58 -0.27 7.78
C SER A 75 -11.98 -1.61 7.19
N ILE A 76 -11.04 -2.54 7.18
CA ILE A 76 -11.18 -3.88 6.62
C ILE A 76 -11.16 -4.87 7.80
N SER A 77 -12.15 -5.75 7.88
CA SER A 77 -12.19 -6.77 8.92
C SER A 77 -11.22 -7.90 8.60
N ARG A 78 -10.84 -8.69 9.61
CA ARG A 78 -10.05 -9.91 9.43
C ARG A 78 -10.64 -10.87 8.39
N LYS A 79 -11.97 -10.83 8.19
CA LYS A 79 -12.72 -11.64 7.20
C LYS A 79 -12.61 -11.15 5.75
N ASP A 80 -12.04 -9.97 5.55
CA ASP A 80 -11.92 -9.32 4.25
C ASP A 80 -10.48 -9.41 3.71
N ILE A 81 -9.50 -9.69 4.58
CA ILE A 81 -8.10 -9.89 4.22
C ILE A 81 -7.97 -11.11 3.28
N GLY A 82 -7.52 -10.87 2.04
CA GLY A 82 -7.35 -11.90 1.01
C GLY A 82 -8.45 -11.96 -0.05
N ARG A 83 -9.58 -11.24 0.15
CA ARG A 83 -10.47 -10.90 -0.97
C ARG A 83 -9.86 -9.69 -1.67
N SER A 84 -9.23 -9.93 -2.81
CA SER A 84 -8.82 -8.90 -3.76
C SER A 84 -9.91 -7.82 -3.84
N ALA A 85 -9.59 -6.61 -3.38
CA ALA A 85 -10.37 -5.44 -3.72
C ALA A 85 -10.10 -5.17 -5.21
N THR A 86 -10.77 -5.90 -6.10
CA THR A 86 -10.82 -5.50 -7.51
C THR A 86 -11.48 -4.14 -7.55
N SER A 87 -10.70 -3.15 -7.99
CA SER A 87 -11.13 -1.77 -8.18
C SER A 87 -12.49 -1.74 -8.90
N PRO A 88 -13.53 -1.14 -8.32
CA PRO A 88 -14.81 -0.97 -8.99
C PRO A 88 -14.69 0.25 -9.90
N ASN A 89 -14.04 0.07 -11.05
CA ASN A 89 -14.34 0.88 -12.22
C ASN A 89 -15.00 -0.01 -13.27
N GLU A 90 -16.13 -0.60 -12.85
CA GLU A 90 -17.20 -1.04 -13.73
C GLU A 90 -18.51 -0.56 -13.12
N HIS A 91 -19.36 -0.03 -13.98
CA HIS A 91 -20.46 0.87 -13.67
C HIS A 91 -21.45 0.37 -12.59
N SER A 92 -21.90 1.30 -11.74
CA SER A 92 -23.16 1.24 -10.96
C SER A 92 -23.22 0.18 -9.84
N GLY A 93 -23.26 0.64 -8.59
CA GLY A 93 -23.57 -0.23 -7.45
C GLY A 93 -23.40 0.47 -6.11
N ARG A 94 -24.50 1.03 -5.61
CA ARG A 94 -24.64 1.66 -4.29
C ARG A 94 -24.47 0.60 -3.19
N TRP A 95 -23.44 0.70 -2.36
CA TRP A 95 -23.26 -0.22 -1.23
C TRP A 95 -23.33 0.52 0.11
N LEU A 96 -24.49 0.41 0.75
CA LEU A 96 -24.70 0.69 2.17
C LEU A 96 -24.47 -0.62 2.93
N ALA A 97 -23.46 -0.68 3.79
CA ALA A 97 -23.39 -1.67 4.86
C ALA A 97 -23.27 -0.91 6.19
N ARG A 98 -24.41 -0.74 6.85
CA ARG A 98 -24.50 -0.35 8.25
C ARG A 98 -24.48 -1.66 9.05
N SER A 99 -23.65 -1.77 10.08
CA SER A 99 -23.94 -2.73 11.15
C SER A 99 -23.88 -2.01 12.49
N THR A 100 -24.90 -2.32 13.29
CA THR A 100 -24.96 -2.23 14.75
C THR A 100 -23.73 -2.84 15.42
#